data_AF-A0A1Y1JYJ6-F1
#
_entry.id   AF-A0A1Y1JYJ6-F1
#
_cell.length_a   1.000
_cell.length_b   1.000
_cell.length_c   1.000
_cell.angle_alpha   90.00
_cell.angle_beta   90.00
_cell.angle_gamma   90.00
#
_symmetry.space_group_name_H-M   'P 1'
#
loop_
_entity.id
_entity.type
_entity.pdbx_description
1 polymer ?
#
loop_
_entity_poly.entity_id
_entity_poly.type
_entity_poly.pdbx_seq_one_letter_code
_entity_poly.pdbx_strand_id
1 'polypeptide(L)'
;MIDSNPPKESDFGRFWATTHDNTQLLEFQDATMLTLNNPSRIHNLEIPVDGNSLVVHDGFLFYKMSGIPKIIRYDLRNDVTASLLIPGFENCKMKPLYLSGNNYVDFSIDQNGLWAIFSRADSDSTIVMKVLKYSNFEKYCIVSFSD
;
A
#
# COMPACT_ATOMS: atom_id res chain seq x y z
N MET A 1 0.18 -10.18 -5.23
CA MET A 1 1.27 -9.19 -5.17
C MET A 1 2.61 -9.92 -5.09
N ILE A 2 3.67 -9.29 -5.58
CA ILE A 2 5.07 -9.70 -5.38
C ILE A 2 5.82 -8.51 -4.77
N ASP A 3 6.94 -8.75 -4.11
CA ASP A 3 7.82 -7.68 -3.66
C ASP A 3 8.66 -7.19 -4.84
N SER A 4 8.55 -5.90 -5.12
CA SER A 4 9.27 -5.22 -6.21
C SER A 4 10.76 -4.98 -5.92
N ASN A 5 11.18 -5.03 -4.64
CA ASN A 5 12.58 -4.92 -4.24
C ASN A 5 12.86 -5.83 -3.02
N PRO A 6 12.85 -7.17 -3.17
CA PRO A 6 12.99 -8.09 -2.04
C PRO A 6 14.31 -7.85 -1.29
N PRO A 7 14.30 -7.65 0.04
CA PRO A 7 15.50 -7.32 0.81
C PRO A 7 16.43 -8.52 1.03
N LYS A 8 15.94 -9.74 0.81
CA LYS A 8 16.72 -10.98 0.92
C LYS A 8 16.48 -11.87 -0.28
N GLU A 9 17.49 -12.68 -0.61
CA GLU A 9 17.35 -13.67 -1.68
C GLU A 9 16.24 -14.69 -1.42
N SER A 10 16.01 -15.04 -0.14
CA SER A 10 14.94 -15.94 0.29
C SER A 10 13.53 -15.40 0.06
N ASP A 11 13.41 -14.13 -0.30
CA ASP A 11 12.13 -13.44 -0.51
C ASP A 11 11.81 -13.33 -2.01
N PHE A 12 12.76 -13.68 -2.90
CA PHE A 12 12.49 -13.81 -4.32
C PHE A 12 11.48 -14.92 -4.59
N GLY A 13 10.51 -14.64 -5.46
CA GLY A 13 9.48 -15.60 -5.86
C GLY A 13 8.34 -15.79 -4.86
N ARG A 14 8.34 -15.08 -3.73
CA ARG A 14 7.20 -15.05 -2.81
C ARG A 14 6.03 -14.27 -3.39
N PHE A 15 4.84 -14.69 -2.99
CA PHE A 15 3.59 -14.04 -3.34
C PHE A 15 2.81 -13.65 -2.09
N TRP A 16 2.08 -12.54 -2.20
CA TRP A 16 1.16 -12.09 -1.16
C TRP A 16 -0.23 -11.86 -1.73
N ALA A 17 -1.26 -12.18 -0.96
CA ALA A 17 -2.66 -11.92 -1.30
C ALA A 17 -3.43 -11.49 -0.06
N THR A 18 -4.39 -10.58 -0.22
CA THR A 18 -5.32 -10.22 0.86
C THR A 18 -6.55 -11.11 0.85
N THR A 19 -7.15 -11.28 2.01
CA THR A 19 -8.45 -11.95 2.16
C THR A 19 -9.61 -11.00 1.87
N HIS A 20 -10.79 -11.55 1.59
CA HIS A 20 -12.00 -10.77 1.33
C HIS A 20 -12.44 -9.93 2.53
N ASP A 21 -12.13 -10.33 3.75
CA ASP A 21 -12.43 -9.56 4.96
C ASP A 21 -11.48 -8.36 5.17
N ASN A 22 -10.46 -8.20 4.32
CA ASN A 22 -9.45 -7.14 4.36
C ASN A 22 -8.63 -7.08 5.66
N THR A 23 -8.64 -8.14 6.47
CA THR A 23 -7.93 -8.19 7.76
C THR A 23 -6.72 -9.11 7.75
N GLN A 24 -6.48 -9.86 6.68
CA GLN A 24 -5.35 -10.78 6.60
C GLN A 24 -4.56 -10.60 5.31
N LEU A 25 -3.25 -10.78 5.45
CA LEU A 25 -2.32 -10.96 4.34
C LEU A 25 -1.77 -12.38 4.36
N LEU A 26 -2.05 -13.12 3.30
CA LEU A 26 -1.53 -14.46 3.06
C LEU A 26 -0.19 -14.35 2.36
N GLU A 27 0.84 -15.00 2.92
CA GLU A 27 2.16 -15.11 2.33
C GLU A 27 2.40 -16.53 1.81
N PHE A 28 2.77 -16.63 0.54
CA PHE A 28 3.09 -17.88 -0.14
C PHE A 28 4.56 -17.88 -0.52
N GLN A 29 5.24 -18.98 -0.21
CA GLN A 29 6.66 -19.13 -0.49
C GLN A 29 6.97 -19.06 -1.99
N ASP A 30 6.08 -19.60 -2.83
CA ASP A 30 6.24 -19.65 -4.28
C ASP A 30 4.88 -19.77 -5.00
N ALA A 31 4.94 -19.81 -6.33
CA ALA A 31 3.76 -19.93 -7.20
C ALA A 31 3.00 -21.26 -7.04
N THR A 32 3.69 -22.33 -6.63
CA THR A 32 3.07 -23.63 -6.38
C THR A 32 2.19 -23.54 -5.14
N MET A 33 2.71 -22.97 -4.05
CA MET A 33 1.97 -22.76 -2.81
C MET A 33 0.77 -21.82 -3.00
N LEU A 34 0.93 -20.77 -3.83
CA LEU A 34 -0.18 -19.91 -4.22
C LEU A 34 -1.27 -20.69 -4.97
N THR A 35 -0.89 -21.50 -5.95
CA THR A 35 -1.83 -22.29 -6.77
C THR A 35 -2.61 -23.30 -5.93
N LEU A 36 -1.96 -23.90 -4.94
CA LEU A 36 -2.56 -24.83 -3.99
C LEU A 36 -3.34 -24.14 -2.87
N ASN A 37 -3.34 -22.80 -2.82
CA ASN A 37 -3.91 -21.99 -1.74
C ASN A 37 -3.40 -22.43 -0.35
N ASN A 38 -2.10 -22.70 -0.25
CA ASN A 38 -1.44 -23.15 0.98
C ASN A 38 -0.49 -22.06 1.49
N PRO A 39 -0.96 -21.11 2.33
CA PRO A 39 -0.12 -20.02 2.82
C PRO A 39 0.97 -20.55 3.75
N SER A 40 2.21 -20.10 3.51
CA SER A 40 3.36 -20.38 4.38
C SER A 40 3.33 -19.56 5.67
N ARG A 41 2.68 -18.39 5.64
CA ARG A 41 2.40 -17.54 6.81
C ARG A 41 1.12 -16.74 6.58
N ILE A 42 0.41 -16.45 7.67
CA ILE A 42 -0.76 -15.56 7.67
C ILE A 42 -0.43 -14.41 8.61
N HIS A 43 -0.48 -13.19 8.08
CA HIS A 43 -0.36 -11.97 8.87
C HIS A 43 -1.75 -11.45 9.21
N ASN A 44 -2.00 -11.20 10.50
CA ASN A 44 -3.22 -10.53 10.94
C ASN A 44 -2.96 -9.03 10.95
N LEU A 45 -3.65 -8.30 10.08
CA LEU A 45 -3.54 -6.86 9.97
C LEU A 45 -4.48 -6.22 10.98
N GLU A 46 -3.93 -5.57 12.01
CA GLU A 46 -4.72 -4.84 13.02
C GLU A 46 -5.52 -3.69 12.40
N ILE A 47 -5.01 -3.13 11.29
CA ILE A 47 -5.66 -2.09 10.51
C ILE A 47 -6.18 -2.73 9.21
N PRO A 48 -7.50 -2.70 8.96
CA PRO A 48 -8.06 -3.26 7.75
C PRO A 48 -7.62 -2.51 6.49
N VAL A 49 -7.41 -3.27 5.43
CA VAL A 49 -7.11 -2.78 4.08
C VAL A 49 -8.33 -2.10 3.46
N ASP A 50 -8.07 -1.03 2.69
CA ASP A 50 -9.07 -0.34 1.86
C ASP A 50 -8.69 -0.47 0.38
N GLY A 51 -9.64 -0.92 -0.44
CA GLY A 51 -9.43 -1.10 -1.88
C GLY A 51 -8.55 -2.29 -2.24
N ASN A 52 -8.05 -2.28 -3.47
CA ASN A 52 -7.24 -3.38 -4.04
C ASN A 52 -5.92 -2.91 -4.67
N SER A 53 -5.65 -1.60 -4.68
CA SER A 53 -4.33 -1.08 -5.02
C SER A 53 -3.44 -1.14 -3.78
N LEU A 54 -2.80 -2.29 -3.57
CA LEU A 54 -1.79 -2.51 -2.54
C LEU A 54 -0.51 -2.92 -3.21
N VAL A 55 0.62 -2.60 -2.59
CA VAL A 55 1.93 -3.00 -3.09
C VAL A 55 2.82 -3.55 -1.99
N VAL A 56 3.68 -4.50 -2.35
CA VAL A 56 4.78 -4.95 -1.51
C VAL A 56 6.08 -4.40 -2.10
N HIS A 57 6.86 -3.73 -1.25
CA HIS A 57 8.13 -3.13 -1.63
C HIS A 57 9.10 -3.16 -0.47
N ASP A 58 10.27 -3.76 -0.68
CA ASP A 58 11.37 -3.77 0.29
C ASP A 58 11.00 -4.36 1.65
N GLY A 59 10.23 -5.45 1.64
CA GLY A 59 9.76 -6.12 2.85
C GLY A 59 8.62 -5.41 3.57
N PHE A 60 8.03 -4.37 2.97
CA PHE A 60 6.87 -3.67 3.53
C PHE A 60 5.65 -3.78 2.62
N LEU A 61 4.48 -4.00 3.23
CA LEU A 61 3.18 -3.82 2.58
C LEU A 61 2.73 -2.37 2.73
N PHE A 62 2.34 -1.74 1.63
CA PHE A 62 1.74 -0.40 1.60
C PHE A 62 0.29 -0.48 1.15
N TYR A 63 -0.59 0.18 1.90
CA TYR A 63 -2.02 0.23 1.60
C TYR A 63 -2.69 1.44 2.22
N LYS A 64 -3.93 1.71 1.80
CA LYS A 64 -4.76 2.76 2.35
C LYS A 64 -5.60 2.20 3.51
N MET A 65 -5.63 2.89 4.65
CA MET A 65 -6.47 2.56 5.79
C MET A 65 -7.96 2.80 5.49
N SER A 66 -8.85 1.87 5.85
CA SER A 66 -10.29 2.06 5.61
C SER A 66 -10.88 3.28 6.31
N GLY A 67 -11.61 4.11 5.56
CA GLY A 67 -12.35 5.28 6.07
C GLY A 67 -11.51 6.48 6.53
N ILE A 68 -10.20 6.32 6.71
CA ILE A 68 -9.29 7.36 7.22
C ILE A 68 -8.26 7.70 6.13
N PRO A 69 -7.93 8.98 5.88
CA PRO A 69 -6.95 9.41 4.87
C PRO A 69 -5.51 9.12 5.30
N LYS A 70 -5.18 7.87 5.61
CA LYS A 70 -3.85 7.42 6.03
C LYS A 70 -3.34 6.31 5.13
N ILE A 71 -2.09 6.42 4.73
CA ILE A 71 -1.32 5.32 4.16
C ILE A 71 -0.72 4.52 5.31
N ILE A 72 -0.82 3.22 5.23
CA ILE A 72 -0.23 2.29 6.18
C ILE A 72 1.00 1.64 5.55
N ARG A 73 2.07 1.52 6.32
CA ARG A 73 3.25 0.70 6.03
C ARG A 73 3.32 -0.40 7.07
N TYR A 74 3.18 -1.64 6.64
CA TYR A 74 3.26 -2.83 7.49
C TYR A 74 4.57 -3.59 7.22
N ASP A 75 5.38 -3.80 8.25
CA ASP A 75 6.63 -4.56 8.21
C ASP A 75 6.34 -6.05 8.21
N LEU A 76 6.60 -6.73 7.08
CA LEU A 76 6.33 -8.16 6.91
C LEU A 76 7.22 -9.04 7.80
N ARG A 77 8.34 -8.52 8.29
CA ARG A 77 9.25 -9.29 9.14
C ARG A 77 8.87 -9.20 10.61
N ASN A 78 8.60 -7.98 11.07
CA ASN A 78 8.41 -7.69 12.49
C ASN A 78 6.95 -7.54 12.90
N ASP A 79 6.02 -7.58 11.94
CA ASP A 79 4.58 -7.36 12.12
C ASP A 79 4.27 -5.99 12.78
N VAL A 80 5.09 -4.98 12.47
CA VAL A 80 4.96 -3.61 13.00
C VAL A 80 4.34 -2.69 11.95
N THR A 81 3.42 -1.84 12.38
CA THR A 81 2.74 -0.88 11.51
C THR A 81 3.21 0.55 11.76
N ALA A 82 3.37 1.34 10.69
CA ALA A 82 3.48 2.79 10.73
C ALA A 82 2.41 3.41 9.83
N SER A 83 2.02 4.67 10.09
CA SER A 83 1.02 5.38 9.29
C SER A 83 1.47 6.77 8.87
N LEU A 84 1.10 7.19 7.67
CA LEU A 84 1.31 8.52 7.12
C LEU A 84 -0.05 9.17 6.83
N LEU A 85 -0.32 10.33 7.42
CA LEU A 85 -1.50 11.13 7.04
C LEU A 85 -1.32 11.66 5.62
N ILE A 86 -2.34 11.48 4.78
CA ILE A 86 -2.33 12.01 3.42
C ILE A 86 -2.50 13.54 3.49
N PRO A 87 -1.57 14.32 2.91
CA PRO A 87 -1.56 15.77 3.04
C PRO A 87 -2.82 16.43 2.47
N GLY A 88 -3.35 17.44 3.16
CA GLY A 88 -4.54 18.18 2.72
C GLY A 88 -5.86 17.49 3.07
N PHE A 89 -5.82 16.38 3.81
CA PHE A 89 -6.99 15.64 4.28
C PHE A 89 -7.11 15.61 5.82
N GLU A 90 -6.52 16.59 6.51
CA GLU A 90 -6.53 16.68 7.97
C GLU A 90 -7.96 16.77 8.53
N ASN A 91 -8.86 17.45 7.80
CA ASN A 91 -10.26 17.68 8.20
C ASN A 91 -11.28 17.33 7.11
N CYS A 92 -10.85 16.62 6.06
CA CYS A 92 -11.69 16.28 4.91
C CYS A 92 -11.67 14.79 4.60
N LYS A 93 -12.75 14.28 4.00
CA LYS A 93 -12.81 12.92 3.48
C LYS A 93 -12.20 12.87 2.08
N MET A 94 -11.60 11.74 1.74
CA MET A 94 -11.16 11.47 0.37
C MET A 94 -12.36 11.22 -0.55
N LYS A 95 -12.21 11.58 -1.82
CA LYS A 95 -13.11 11.17 -2.90
C LYS A 95 -12.55 9.91 -3.57
N PRO A 96 -13.39 9.02 -4.11
CA PRO A 96 -12.90 7.89 -4.89
C PRO A 96 -12.06 8.36 -6.08
N LEU A 97 -10.93 7.71 -6.31
CA LEU A 97 -10.03 8.02 -7.42
C LEU A 97 -10.60 7.53 -8.77
N TYR A 98 -11.32 6.42 -8.75
CA TYR A 98 -11.90 5.78 -9.93
C TYR A 98 -13.42 5.66 -9.85
N LEU A 99 -14.06 5.57 -11.01
CA LEU A 99 -15.53 5.45 -11.14
C LEU A 99 -16.11 4.23 -10.40
N SER A 100 -15.33 3.17 -10.21
CA SER A 100 -15.75 1.98 -9.47
C SER A 100 -16.00 2.25 -7.98
N GLY A 101 -15.47 3.35 -7.43
CA GLY A 101 -15.64 3.70 -6.01
C GLY A 101 -14.72 2.95 -5.04
N ASN A 102 -13.94 1.98 -5.53
CA ASN A 102 -13.22 1.03 -4.66
C ASN A 102 -11.86 1.52 -4.17
N ASN A 103 -11.19 2.41 -4.91
CA ASN A 103 -9.85 2.90 -4.58
C ASN A 103 -9.87 4.41 -4.37
N TYR A 104 -9.32 4.85 -3.25
CA TYR A 104 -9.09 6.26 -2.92
C TYR A 104 -7.62 6.68 -3.11
N VAL A 105 -6.72 5.69 -3.04
CA VAL A 105 -5.29 5.81 -3.32
C VAL A 105 -4.93 4.67 -4.25
N ASP A 106 -4.09 4.97 -5.25
CA ASP A 106 -3.44 3.97 -6.09
C ASP A 106 -1.93 4.03 -5.89
N PHE A 107 -1.31 2.92 -5.55
CA PHE A 107 0.14 2.84 -5.35
C PHE A 107 0.84 2.32 -6.60
N SER A 108 1.94 2.97 -6.96
CA SER A 108 2.78 2.59 -8.09
C SER A 108 4.24 2.58 -7.69
N ILE A 109 5.03 1.71 -8.32
CA ILE A 109 6.46 1.57 -8.05
C ILE A 109 7.21 1.61 -9.36
N ASP A 110 8.25 2.43 -9.40
CA ASP A 110 9.20 2.51 -10.50
C ASP A 110 10.65 2.50 -9.97
N GLN A 111 11.61 2.71 -10.86
CA GLN A 111 13.03 2.83 -10.51
C GLN A 111 13.37 4.01 -9.57
N ASN A 112 12.49 5.00 -9.47
CA ASN A 112 12.67 6.19 -8.65
C ASN A 112 12.04 6.03 -7.25
N GLY A 113 11.09 5.11 -7.07
CA GLY A 113 10.58 4.71 -5.77
C GLY A 113 9.09 4.37 -5.77
N LEU A 114 8.48 4.51 -4.59
CA LEU A 114 7.06 4.30 -4.33
C LEU A 114 6.29 5.62 -4.47
N TRP A 115 5.17 5.53 -5.18
CA TRP A 115 4.26 6.64 -5.46
C TRP A 115 2.86 6.32 -4.97
N ALA A 116 2.18 7.32 -4.43
CA ALA A 116 0.76 7.29 -4.10
C ALA A 116 0.03 8.32 -4.96
N ILE A 117 -1.03 7.86 -5.64
CA ILE A 117 -1.85 8.64 -6.55
C ILE A 117 -3.23 8.79 -5.92
N PHE A 118 -3.74 10.01 -5.78
CA PHE A 118 -5.04 10.26 -5.14
C PHE A 118 -5.65 11.58 -5.62
N SER A 119 -6.95 11.75 -5.46
CA SER A 119 -7.63 13.02 -5.81
C SER A 119 -7.27 14.13 -4.83
N ARG A 120 -7.19 15.38 -5.31
CA ARG A 120 -7.03 16.56 -4.46
C ARG A 120 -8.31 16.79 -3.62
N ALA A 121 -8.17 17.32 -2.41
CA ALA A 121 -9.32 17.47 -1.49
C ALA A 121 -10.38 18.49 -1.97
N ASP A 122 -9.94 19.52 -2.68
CA ASP A 122 -10.70 20.73 -3.05
C ASP A 122 -10.93 20.87 -4.57
N SER A 123 -10.58 19.86 -5.37
CA SER A 123 -10.87 19.79 -6.81
C SER A 123 -10.94 18.35 -7.30
N ASP A 124 -11.16 18.16 -8.60
CA ASP A 124 -11.16 16.83 -9.23
C ASP A 124 -9.81 16.47 -9.88
N SER A 125 -8.78 17.29 -9.67
CA SER A 125 -7.40 17.01 -10.07
C SER A 125 -6.79 15.85 -9.27
N THR A 126 -5.85 15.14 -9.90
CA THR A 126 -5.08 14.05 -9.29
C THR A 126 -3.73 14.55 -8.81
N ILE A 127 -3.30 14.06 -7.64
CA ILE A 127 -1.99 14.29 -7.05
C ILE A 127 -1.16 13.01 -7.17
N VAL A 128 0.12 13.18 -7.48
CA VAL A 128 1.13 12.12 -7.40
C VAL A 128 2.13 12.49 -6.30
N MET A 129 2.25 11.62 -5.30
CA MET A 129 3.08 11.86 -4.13
C MET A 129 4.12 10.75 -4.00
N LYS A 130 5.39 11.11 -3.84
CA LYS A 130 6.44 10.16 -3.50
C LYS A 130 6.34 9.78 -2.02
N VAL A 131 6.26 8.48 -1.74
CA VAL A 131 6.19 7.93 -0.38
C VAL A 131 7.57 7.42 0.02
N LEU A 132 8.09 7.85 1.16
CA LEU A 132 9.38 7.39 1.66
C LEU A 132 9.21 6.26 2.66
N LYS A 133 9.97 5.17 2.49
CA LYS A 133 9.86 3.94 3.31
C LYS A 133 10.65 3.96 4.64
N TYR A 134 11.48 4.97 4.87
CA TYR A 134 12.46 4.99 5.96
C TYR A 134 11.83 5.29 7.33
N SER A 135 12.65 5.18 8.40
CA SER A 135 12.28 5.25 9.82
C SER A 135 11.41 6.44 10.23
N ASN A 136 11.41 7.55 9.47
CA ASN A 136 10.42 8.61 9.60
C ASN A 136 9.41 8.49 8.45
N PHE A 137 8.44 7.59 8.60
CA PHE A 137 7.31 7.39 7.68
C PHE A 137 6.29 8.54 7.75
N GLU A 138 6.80 9.76 7.66
CA GLU A 138 6.09 11.04 7.75
C GLU A 138 6.52 12.01 6.64
N LYS A 139 7.56 11.65 5.87
CA LYS A 139 8.14 12.49 4.83
C LYS A 139 7.65 12.06 3.46
N TYR A 140 7.24 13.04 2.66
CA TYR A 140 6.76 12.87 1.30
C TYR A 140 7.16 14.07 0.45
N CYS A 141 7.13 13.92 -0.88
CA CYS A 141 7.24 15.03 -1.82
C CYS A 141 6.05 14.98 -2.78
N ILE A 142 5.35 16.11 -2.94
CA ILE A 142 4.26 16.24 -3.91
C ILE A 142 4.88 16.63 -5.24
N VAL A 143 4.56 15.88 -6.30
CA VAL A 143 4.89 16.25 -7.68
C VAL A 143 3.61 16.79 -8.31
N SER A 144 3.58 18.10 -8.54
CA SER A 144 2.49 18.76 -9.27
C SER A 144 2.90 18.97 -10.71
N PHE A 145 2.05 18.56 -11.64
CA PHE A 145 2.15 18.94 -13.05
C PHE A 145 1.25 20.17 -13.24
N SER A 146 1.83 21.29 -13.67
CA SER A 146 1.08 22.43 -14.19
C SER A 146 1.02 22.33 -15.71
N ASP A 147 -0.15 22.58 -16.28
CA ASP A 147 -0.32 22.76 -17.72
C ASP A 147 0.48 23.96 -18.25
#